data_AF-A0A7G5C1L2-F1
#
_entry.id   AF-A0A7G5C1L2-F1
#
_cell.length_a   1.000
_cell.length_b   1.000
_cell.length_c   1.000
_cell.angle_alpha   90.00
_cell.angle_beta   90.00
_cell.angle_gamma   90.00
#
_symmetry.space_group_name_H-M   'P 1'
#
loop_
_entity.id
_entity.type
_entity.pdbx_description
1 polymer ?
#
loop_
_entity_poly.entity_id
_entity_poly.type
_entity_poly.pdbx_seq_one_letter_code
_entity_poly.pdbx_strand_id
1 'polypeptide(L)'
;MEMKRDMEREFIKNRLDEELSALHFTKENEVLRRTHPRSWKERLTALWNKEIEVPLFPLGASMAVILTVITLTQLQSFMDADGSLEEQRQLIEAGGNTYWKDDYEKAVASVESDLQS
;
A
#
# COMPACT_ATOMS: atom_id res chain seq x y z
N MET A 1 23.63 -13.08 -56.34
CA MET A 1 22.62 -14.09 -55.94
C MET A 1 21.58 -13.52 -54.96
N GLU A 2 21.87 -12.45 -54.22
CA GLU A 2 20.90 -11.81 -53.29
C GLU A 2 19.65 -11.25 -53.98
N MET A 3 19.84 -10.53 -55.09
CA MET A 3 18.75 -9.88 -55.84
C MET A 3 17.61 -10.83 -56.26
N LYS A 4 17.92 -12.12 -56.50
CA LYS A 4 16.91 -13.14 -56.86
C LYS A 4 16.04 -13.52 -55.66
N ARG A 5 16.62 -13.56 -54.45
CA ARG A 5 15.89 -13.90 -53.23
C ARG A 5 14.93 -12.77 -52.83
N ASP A 6 15.34 -11.53 -53.03
CA ASP A 6 14.51 -10.36 -52.71
C ASP A 6 13.30 -10.27 -53.66
N MET A 7 13.52 -10.47 -54.96
CA MET A 7 12.42 -10.52 -55.95
C MET A 7 11.46 -11.69 -55.69
N GLU A 8 11.99 -12.87 -55.35
CA GLU A 8 11.15 -14.04 -55.04
C GLU A 8 10.32 -13.81 -53.77
N ARG A 9 10.90 -13.15 -52.76
CA ARG A 9 10.19 -12.78 -51.53
C ARG A 9 9.12 -11.73 -51.76
N GLU A 10 9.38 -10.72 -52.60
CA GLU A 10 8.39 -9.71 -52.97
C GLU A 10 7.23 -10.31 -53.78
N PHE A 11 7.51 -11.23 -54.70
CA PHE A 11 6.49 -11.93 -55.45
C PHE A 11 5.56 -12.75 -54.54
N ILE A 12 6.14 -13.52 -53.62
CA ILE A 12 5.38 -14.32 -52.65
C ILE A 12 4.54 -13.39 -51.75
N LYS A 13 5.12 -12.30 -51.25
CA LYS A 13 4.41 -11.33 -50.40
C LYS A 13 3.20 -10.72 -51.12
N ASN A 14 3.39 -10.24 -52.35
CA ASN A 14 2.30 -9.63 -53.12
C ASN A 14 1.17 -10.63 -53.39
N ARG A 15 1.52 -11.90 -53.65
CA ARG A 15 0.51 -12.93 -53.88
C ARG A 15 -0.29 -13.25 -52.61
N LEU A 16 0.37 -13.34 -51.46
CA LEU A 16 -0.31 -13.52 -50.19
C LEU A 16 -1.19 -12.32 -49.83
N ASP A 17 -0.73 -11.09 -50.07
CA ASP A 17 -1.53 -9.89 -49.81
C ASP A 17 -2.79 -9.86 -50.68
N GLU A 18 -2.72 -10.32 -51.93
CA GLU A 18 -3.88 -10.44 -52.81
C GLU A 18 -4.86 -11.52 -52.32
N GLU A 19 -4.37 -12.70 -51.94
CA GLU A 19 -5.19 -13.81 -51.44
C GLU A 19 -5.82 -13.52 -50.06
N LEU A 20 -5.12 -12.77 -49.21
CA LEU A 20 -5.56 -12.40 -47.86
C LEU A 20 -6.29 -11.05 -47.80
N SER A 21 -6.35 -10.29 -48.90
CA SER A 21 -7.07 -9.00 -48.97
C SER A 21 -8.54 -9.12 -48.57
N ALA A 22 -9.17 -10.27 -48.86
CA ALA A 22 -10.54 -10.59 -48.48
C ALA A 22 -10.69 -10.95 -46.98
N LEU A 23 -9.61 -11.29 -46.30
CA LEU A 23 -9.56 -11.67 -44.88
C LEU A 23 -9.13 -10.46 -44.04
N HIS A 24 -10.10 -9.66 -43.61
CA HIS A 24 -9.85 -8.60 -42.63
C HIS A 24 -9.86 -9.16 -41.20
N PHE A 25 -8.67 -9.22 -40.58
CA PHE A 25 -8.53 -9.61 -39.18
C PHE A 25 -9.03 -8.49 -38.26
N THR A 26 -10.31 -8.53 -37.91
CA THR A 26 -10.97 -7.54 -37.03
C THR A 26 -10.45 -7.55 -35.59
N LYS A 27 -9.76 -8.62 -35.18
CA LYS A 27 -9.26 -8.84 -33.81
C LYS A 27 -7.75 -8.78 -33.67
N GLU A 28 -7.02 -8.24 -34.65
CA GLU A 28 -5.57 -8.12 -34.59
C GLU A 28 -5.10 -7.43 -33.30
N ASN A 29 -5.72 -6.30 -32.95
CA ASN A 29 -5.44 -5.59 -31.71
C ASN A 29 -5.75 -6.42 -30.46
N GLU A 30 -6.77 -7.29 -30.50
CA GLU A 30 -7.16 -8.13 -29.36
C GLU A 30 -6.16 -9.29 -29.16
N VAL A 31 -5.69 -9.89 -30.26
CA VAL A 31 -4.64 -10.91 -30.23
C VAL A 31 -3.32 -10.31 -29.74
N LEU A 32 -2.92 -9.15 -30.27
CA LEU A 32 -1.70 -8.45 -29.86
C LEU A 32 -1.71 -8.08 -28.36
N ARG A 33 -2.84 -7.61 -27.83
CA ARG A 33 -2.98 -7.33 -26.38
C ARG A 33 -2.90 -8.59 -25.53
N ARG A 34 -3.30 -9.75 -26.06
CA ARG A 34 -3.27 -11.04 -25.36
C ARG A 34 -1.88 -11.69 -25.35
N THR A 35 -1.10 -11.55 -26.42
CA THR A 35 0.23 -12.17 -26.53
C THR A 35 1.39 -11.24 -26.16
N HIS A 36 1.24 -9.92 -26.26
CA HIS A 36 2.28 -8.95 -25.89
C HIS A 36 1.67 -7.77 -25.10
N PRO A 37 1.42 -7.92 -23.79
CA PRO A 37 0.96 -6.82 -22.95
C PRO A 37 2.03 -5.72 -22.94
N ARG A 38 1.66 -4.52 -23.42
CA ARG A 38 2.59 -3.42 -23.73
C ARG A 38 3.05 -2.64 -22.50
N SER A 39 2.45 -2.86 -21.32
CA SER A 39 2.72 -2.08 -20.13
C SER A 39 2.54 -2.89 -18.84
N TRP A 40 3.34 -2.57 -17.82
CA TRP A 40 3.22 -3.11 -16.46
C TRP A 40 1.83 -2.90 -15.87
N LYS A 41 1.16 -1.79 -16.23
CA LYS A 41 -0.24 -1.54 -15.83
C LYS A 41 -1.19 -2.54 -16.48
N GLU A 42 -1.04 -2.81 -17.79
CA GLU A 42 -1.87 -3.81 -18.48
C GLU A 42 -1.60 -5.24 -17.98
N ARG A 43 -0.37 -5.55 -17.54
CA ARG A 43 -0.08 -6.83 -16.86
C ARG A 43 -0.81 -6.95 -15.54
N LEU A 44 -0.86 -5.88 -14.75
CA LEU A 44 -1.58 -5.85 -13.48
C LEU A 44 -3.09 -5.98 -13.70
N THR A 45 -3.64 -5.23 -14.66
CA THR A 45 -5.05 -5.34 -15.03
C THR A 45 -5.36 -6.72 -15.62
N ALA A 46 -4.47 -7.33 -16.39
CA ALA A 46 -4.66 -8.70 -16.89
C ALA A 46 -4.63 -9.76 -15.76
N LEU A 47 -3.83 -9.55 -14.71
CA LEU A 47 -3.85 -10.40 -13.52
C LEU A 47 -5.15 -10.20 -12.71
N TRP A 48 -5.62 -8.97 -12.61
CA TRP A 48 -6.87 -8.62 -11.92
C TRP A 48 -8.12 -9.09 -12.66
N ASN A 49 -8.14 -8.94 -13.99
CA ASN A 49 -9.31 -9.16 -14.84
C ASN A 49 -9.52 -10.62 -15.22
N LYS A 50 -8.56 -11.52 -14.96
CA LYS A 50 -8.65 -12.89 -15.48
C LYS A 50 -9.30 -13.88 -14.51
N GLU A 51 -8.91 -13.97 -13.25
CA GLU A 51 -9.35 -15.14 -12.44
C GLU A 51 -9.39 -14.91 -10.92
N ILE A 52 -9.45 -13.68 -10.43
CA ILE A 52 -9.62 -13.48 -8.98
C ILE A 52 -11.12 -13.46 -8.65
N GLU A 53 -11.76 -14.63 -8.72
CA GLU A 53 -12.92 -14.92 -7.88
C GLU A 53 -12.43 -14.99 -6.43
N VAL A 54 -12.03 -13.85 -5.84
CA VAL A 54 -11.75 -13.83 -4.41
C VAL A 54 -13.10 -14.12 -3.76
N PRO A 55 -13.26 -15.25 -3.06
CA PRO A 55 -14.48 -15.45 -2.31
C PRO A 55 -14.53 -14.31 -1.29
N LEU A 56 -15.58 -13.49 -1.34
CA LEU A 56 -15.70 -12.31 -0.47
C LEU A 56 -15.59 -12.67 1.01
N PHE A 57 -15.99 -13.91 1.35
CA PHE A 57 -16.05 -14.40 2.71
C PHE A 57 -14.66 -14.46 3.39
N PRO A 58 -13.64 -15.16 2.87
CA PRO A 58 -12.31 -15.16 3.47
C PRO A 58 -11.60 -13.80 3.41
N LEU A 59 -11.86 -12.98 2.37
CA LEU A 59 -11.25 -11.65 2.28
C LEU A 59 -11.85 -10.67 3.29
N GLY A 60 -13.17 -10.71 3.48
CA GLY A 60 -13.86 -9.93 4.49
C GLY A 60 -13.47 -10.36 5.90
N ALA A 61 -13.36 -11.66 6.14
CA ALA A 61 -12.93 -12.19 7.43
C ALA A 61 -11.49 -11.77 7.79
N SER A 62 -10.55 -11.85 6.85
CA SER A 62 -9.17 -11.42 7.09
C SER A 62 -9.08 -9.91 7.34
N MET A 63 -9.81 -9.10 6.57
CA MET A 63 -9.90 -7.65 6.78
C MET A 63 -10.50 -7.31 8.15
N ALA A 64 -11.58 -7.99 8.55
CA ALA A 64 -12.22 -7.80 9.84
C ALA A 64 -11.25 -8.12 10.99
N VAL A 65 -10.54 -9.25 10.91
CA VAL A 65 -9.54 -9.65 11.91
C VAL A 65 -8.43 -8.59 12.03
N ILE A 66 -7.90 -8.11 10.90
CA ILE A 66 -6.86 -7.06 10.90
C ILE A 66 -7.37 -5.79 11.59
N LEU A 67 -8.58 -5.34 11.24
CA LEU A 67 -9.20 -4.16 11.86
C LEU A 67 -9.45 -4.38 13.36
N THR A 68 -9.89 -5.57 13.76
CA THR A 68 -10.07 -5.91 15.18
C THR A 68 -8.75 -5.85 15.94
N VAL A 69 -7.65 -6.39 15.39
CA VAL A 69 -6.34 -6.30 16.04
C VAL A 69 -5.87 -4.86 16.16
N ILE A 70 -5.97 -4.06 15.09
CA ILE A 70 -5.57 -2.64 15.11
C ILE A 70 -6.38 -1.84 16.12
N THR A 71 -7.70 -2.05 16.17
CA THR A 71 -8.58 -1.33 17.10
C THR A 71 -8.31 -1.73 18.55
N LEU A 72 -8.08 -3.02 18.83
CA LEU A 72 -7.73 -3.49 20.17
C LEU A 72 -6.38 -2.96 20.63
N THR A 73 -5.35 -2.95 19.77
CA THR A 73 -4.03 -2.42 20.14
C THR A 73 -4.05 -0.91 20.36
N GLN A 74 -4.80 -0.16 19.56
CA GLN A 74 -5.00 1.27 19.81
C GLN A 74 -5.76 1.51 21.12
N LEU A 75 -6.87 0.79 21.33
CA LEU A 75 -7.68 0.95 22.54
C LEU A 75 -6.87 0.61 23.80
N GLN A 76 -6.09 -0.47 23.76
CA GLN A 76 -5.18 -0.82 24.85
C GLN A 76 -4.13 0.28 25.08
N SER A 77 -3.53 0.82 24.01
CA SER A 77 -2.58 1.92 24.14
C SER A 77 -3.19 3.20 24.72
N PHE A 78 -4.49 3.45 24.49
CA PHE A 78 -5.22 4.56 25.12
C PHE A 78 -5.53 4.29 26.61
N MET A 79 -5.83 3.05 26.97
CA MET A 79 -6.11 2.67 28.38
C MET A 79 -4.83 2.57 29.22
N ASP A 80 -3.74 2.06 28.65
CA ASP A 80 -2.44 1.96 29.31
C ASP A 80 -1.76 3.34 29.46
N ALA A 81 -2.10 4.31 28.59
CA ALA A 81 -1.61 5.69 28.71
C ALA A 81 -2.13 6.41 29.97
N ASP A 82 -3.25 5.98 30.54
CA ASP A 82 -3.76 6.48 31.83
C ASP A 82 -3.11 5.75 33.01
N GLY A 83 -2.81 4.45 32.87
CA GLY A 83 -2.25 3.62 33.94
C GLY A 83 -0.75 3.87 34.23
N SER A 84 0.05 4.22 33.23
CA SER A 84 1.50 4.42 33.42
C SER A 84 1.87 5.78 34.04
N LEU A 85 0.92 6.71 34.15
CA LEU A 85 1.10 8.01 34.79
C LEU A 85 0.57 8.05 36.23
N GLU A 86 -0.18 7.04 36.69
CA GLU A 86 -0.71 6.98 38.07
C GLU A 86 0.21 6.21 39.03
N GLU A 87 0.93 5.18 38.59
CA GLU A 87 1.76 4.35 39.49
C GLU A 87 2.96 5.10 40.11
N GLN A 88 3.32 6.29 39.60
CA GLN A 88 4.47 7.05 40.08
C GLN A 88 4.16 8.44 40.63
N ARG A 89 2.89 8.86 40.65
CA ARG A 89 2.52 10.15 41.24
C ARG A 89 2.50 10.04 42.76
N GLN A 90 3.62 10.40 43.37
CA GLN A 90 3.74 10.50 44.83
C GLN A 90 3.26 11.88 45.29
N LEU A 91 2.41 11.90 46.32
CA LEU A 91 2.04 13.13 47.02
C LEU A 91 3.15 13.46 48.03
N ILE A 92 3.59 14.70 48.04
CA ILE A 92 4.55 15.22 49.02
C ILE A 92 3.94 16.38 49.79
N GLU A 93 4.36 16.57 51.03
CA GLU A 93 3.98 17.71 51.85
C GLU A 93 5.12 18.73 51.85
N ALA A 94 4.86 19.95 51.40
CA ALA A 94 5.81 21.04 51.40
C ALA A 94 5.13 22.31 51.93
N GLY A 95 5.71 22.95 52.95
CA GLY A 95 5.18 24.20 53.49
C GLY A 95 3.75 24.09 54.07
N GLY A 96 3.33 22.93 54.55
CA GLY A 96 2.00 22.68 55.11
C GLY A 96 0.89 22.43 54.08
N ASN A 97 1.23 22.36 52.79
CA ASN A 97 0.31 22.01 51.71
C ASN A 97 0.78 20.73 51.01
N THR A 98 -0.18 19.95 50.49
CA THR A 98 0.11 18.72 49.76
C THR A 98 0.18 19.00 48.27
N TYR A 99 1.28 18.59 47.63
CA TYR A 99 1.53 18.77 46.21
C TYR A 99 1.88 17.43 45.56
N TRP A 100 1.66 17.33 44.25
CA TRP A 100 2.23 16.25 43.46
C TRP A 100 3.74 16.47 43.33
N LYS A 101 4.52 15.43 43.60
CA LYS A 101 5.99 15.48 43.59
C LYS A 101 6.54 16.05 42.28
N ASP A 102 6.02 15.56 41.15
CA ASP A 102 6.53 15.92 39.83
C ASP A 102 6.28 17.42 39.51
N ASP A 103 5.12 17.94 39.92
CA ASP A 103 4.78 19.36 39.74
C ASP A 103 5.64 20.26 40.64
N TYR A 104 5.93 19.80 41.86
CA TYR A 104 6.81 20.53 42.78
C TYR A 104 8.25 20.58 42.26
N GLU A 105 8.81 19.44 41.86
CA GLU A 105 10.17 19.36 41.32
C GLU A 105 10.33 20.23 40.07
N LYS A 106 9.34 20.23 39.17
CA LYS A 106 9.33 21.08 37.98
C LYS A 106 9.29 22.57 38.32
N ALA A 107 8.47 22.96 39.30
CA ALA A 107 8.39 24.35 39.75
C ALA A 107 9.71 24.82 40.38
N VAL A 108 10.33 24.01 41.23
CA VAL A 108 11.65 24.31 41.83
C VAL A 108 12.72 24.44 40.76
N ALA A 109 12.79 23.50 39.82
CA ALA A 109 13.76 23.53 38.72
C ALA A 109 13.63 24.80 37.86
N SER A 110 12.40 25.25 37.60
CA SER A 110 12.17 26.50 36.84
C SER A 110 12.63 27.75 37.59
N VAL A 111 12.47 27.78 38.91
CA VAL A 111 12.93 28.89 39.75
C VAL A 111 14.46 28.91 39.84
N GLU A 112 15.10 27.74 39.96
CA GLU A 112 16.56 27.64 39.99
C GLU A 112 17.19 28.06 38.64
N SER A 113 16.57 27.71 37.51
CA SER A 113 17.06 28.16 36.19
C SER A 113 16.95 29.67 35.99
N ASP A 114 15.87 30.27 36.50
CA ASP A 114 15.66 31.73 36.43
C ASP A 114 16.62 32.49 37.36
N LEU A 115 17.10 31.86 38.44
CA LEU A 115 18.09 32.45 39.36
C LEU A 115 19.55 32.31 38.88
N GLN A 116 19.82 31.43 37.91
CA GLN A 116 21.15 31.24 37.31
C GLN A 116 21.37 32.03 36.01
N SER A 117 20.35 32.77 35.53
CA SER A 117 20.46 33.75 34.43
C SER A 117 20.71 35.17 34.93
#